data_AF-A0A356X003-F1
#
_entry.id   AF-A0A356X003-F1
#
_cell.length_a   1.000
_cell.length_b   1.000
_cell.length_c   1.000
_cell.angle_alpha   90.00
_cell.angle_beta   90.00
_cell.angle_gamma   90.00
#
_symmetry.space_group_name_H-M   'P 1'
#
loop_
_entity.id
_entity.type
_entity.pdbx_description
1 polymer ?
#
loop_
_entity_poly.entity_id
_entity_poly.type
_entity_poly.pdbx_seq_one_letter_code
_entity_poly.pdbx_strand_id
1 'polypeptide(L)'
;GARGCTPQSCAFKDHHHELDMLGASVFGLSTQSSSYQQEVAERLHLPFLLLSDESLKFSSALALPTFQIDGMVLIKRLTLIIKAG
;
A
#
# COMPACT_ATOMS: atom_id res chain seq x y z
N GLY A 1 -1.73 -7.83 -10.17
CA GLY A 1 -2.07 -6.47 -9.70
C GLY A 1 -2.58 -5.63 -10.86
N ALA A 2 -3.53 -4.73 -10.61
CA ALA A 2 -4.05 -3.82 -11.65
C ALA A 2 -2.93 -2.95 -12.25
N ARG A 3 -3.08 -2.56 -13.53
CA ARG A 3 -2.16 -1.60 -14.17
C ARG A 3 -2.03 -0.35 -13.29
N GLY A 4 -0.79 0.03 -12.99
CA GLY A 4 -0.48 1.25 -12.25
C GLY A 4 -0.09 1.07 -10.78
N CYS A 5 -0.43 -0.03 -10.10
CA CYS A 5 0.03 -0.23 -8.70
C CYS A 5 1.55 -0.36 -8.63
N THR A 6 2.14 -1.11 -9.56
CA THR A 6 3.60 -1.24 -9.68
C THR A 6 4.29 0.10 -9.98
N PRO A 7 3.87 0.91 -10.97
CA PRO A 7 4.42 2.26 -11.17
C PRO A 7 4.38 3.15 -9.92
N GLN A 8 3.31 3.13 -9.14
CA GLN A 8 3.23 3.95 -7.93
C GLN A 8 4.18 3.44 -6.83
N SER A 9 4.22 2.13 -6.58
CA SER A 9 5.17 1.56 -5.63
C SER A 9 6.62 1.81 -6.05
N CYS A 10 6.91 1.77 -7.35
CA CYS A 10 8.23 2.14 -7.89
C CYS A 10 8.55 3.61 -7.64
N ALA A 11 7.62 4.54 -7.90
CA ALA A 11 7.85 5.97 -7.62
C ALA A 11 8.15 6.22 -6.12
N PHE A 12 7.41 5.60 -5.21
CA PHE A 12 7.72 5.69 -3.78
C PHE A 12 9.05 5.05 -3.40
N LYS A 13 9.46 3.98 -4.10
CA LYS A 13 10.76 3.35 -3.92
C LYS A 13 11.89 4.29 -4.38
N ASP A 14 11.72 4.93 -5.53
CA ASP A 14 12.71 5.84 -6.11
C ASP A 14 12.93 7.07 -5.20
N HIS A 15 11.89 7.54 -4.51
CA HIS A 15 11.95 8.66 -3.56
C HIS A 15 12.06 8.23 -2.08
N HIS A 16 12.25 6.94 -1.79
CA HIS A 16 12.19 6.43 -0.40
C HIS A 16 13.23 7.10 0.50
N HIS A 17 14.46 7.25 0.01
CA HIS A 17 15.55 7.88 0.76
C HIS A 17 15.26 9.36 1.06
N GLU A 18 14.65 10.10 0.12
CA GLU A 18 14.26 11.49 0.34
C GLU A 18 13.19 11.62 1.43
N LEU A 19 12.20 10.72 1.44
CA LEU A 19 11.16 10.68 2.45
C LEU A 19 11.72 10.30 3.83
N ASP A 20 12.66 9.34 3.87
CA ASP A 20 13.34 8.92 5.11
C ASP A 20 14.16 10.07 5.71
N MET A 21 14.88 10.84 4.89
CA MET A 21 15.60 12.05 5.35
C MET A 21 14.67 13.12 5.92
N LEU A 22 13.40 13.16 5.48
CA LEU A 22 12.37 14.05 6.04
C LEU A 22 11.71 13.49 7.31
N GLY A 23 12.15 12.32 7.79
CA GLY A 23 11.60 11.64 8.96
C GLY A 23 10.28 10.93 8.69
N ALA A 24 9.97 10.62 7.43
CA ALA A 24 8.72 9.96 7.04
C ALA A 24 8.96 8.48 6.71
N SER A 25 8.27 7.59 7.42
CA SER A 25 8.22 6.17 7.07
C SER A 25 7.16 5.91 5.99
N VAL A 26 7.51 5.12 4.98
CA VAL A 26 6.61 4.74 3.89
C VAL A 26 6.03 3.36 4.15
N PHE A 27 4.73 3.18 3.88
CA PHE A 27 4.06 1.88 3.87
C PHE A 27 3.16 1.81 2.65
N GLY A 28 3.13 0.66 1.97
CA GLY A 28 2.04 0.33 1.06
C GLY A 28 0.93 -0.37 1.81
N LEU A 29 -0.30 -0.28 1.31
CA LEU A 29 -1.47 -0.94 1.89
C LEU A 29 -2.31 -1.54 0.76
N SER A 30 -2.78 -2.77 0.95
CA SER A 30 -3.76 -3.38 0.05
C SER A 30 -4.53 -4.50 0.74
N THR A 31 -5.61 -4.97 0.10
CA THR A 31 -6.52 -6.01 0.63
C THR A 31 -6.06 -7.44 0.34
N GLN A 32 -4.90 -7.63 -0.29
CA GLN A 32 -4.34 -8.98 -0.48
C GLN A 32 -3.68 -9.49 0.81
N SER A 33 -3.53 -10.81 0.91
CA SER A 33 -2.93 -11.49 2.06
C SER A 33 -1.50 -11.03 2.33
N SER A 34 -1.04 -11.20 3.57
CA SER A 34 0.34 -10.88 3.97
C SER A 34 1.38 -11.65 3.17
N SER A 35 1.11 -12.92 2.81
CA SER A 35 2.02 -13.72 2.00
C SER A 35 2.18 -13.17 0.57
N TYR A 36 1.08 -12.71 -0.04
CA TYR A 36 1.13 -12.06 -1.34
C TYR A 36 1.87 -10.72 -1.28
N GLN A 37 1.62 -9.93 -0.24
CA GLN A 37 2.29 -8.64 -0.05
C GLN A 37 3.80 -8.81 0.16
N GLN A 38 4.22 -9.83 0.90
CA GLN A 38 5.63 -10.16 1.08
C GLN A 38 6.28 -10.56 -0.25
N GLU A 39 5.65 -11.45 -1.04
CA GLU A 39 6.13 -11.82 -2.37
C GLU A 39 6.33 -10.60 -3.28
N VAL A 40 5.37 -9.66 -3.26
CA VAL A 40 5.45 -8.43 -4.07
C VAL A 40 6.59 -7.54 -3.61
N ALA A 41 6.75 -7.35 -2.30
CA ALA A 41 7.80 -6.52 -1.73
C ALA A 41 9.19 -7.07 -2.08
N GLU A 42 9.37 -8.39 -1.98
CA GLU A 42 10.60 -9.09 -2.35
C GLU A 42 10.86 -9.01 -3.86
N ARG A 43 9.88 -9.39 -4.69
CA ARG A 43 10.02 -9.36 -6.16
C ARG A 43 10.34 -7.96 -6.69
N LEU A 44 9.74 -6.92 -6.12
CA LEU A 44 9.98 -5.53 -6.54
C LEU A 44 11.15 -4.85 -5.80
N HIS A 45 11.79 -5.54 -4.86
CA HIS A 45 12.84 -5.03 -4.00
C HIS A 45 12.44 -3.68 -3.38
N LEU A 46 11.27 -3.63 -2.76
CA LEU A 46 10.77 -2.41 -2.13
C LEU A 46 11.53 -2.13 -0.83
N PRO A 47 11.98 -0.90 -0.58
CA PRO A 47 12.67 -0.53 0.65
C PRO A 47 11.72 -0.30 1.84
N PHE A 48 10.42 -0.62 1.67
CA PHE A 48 9.37 -0.41 2.65
C PHE A 48 8.38 -1.59 2.69
N LEU A 49 7.61 -1.67 3.77
CA LEU A 49 6.65 -2.74 3.99
C LEU A 49 5.35 -2.53 3.21
N LEU A 50 4.76 -3.64 2.77
CA LEU A 50 3.39 -3.70 2.25
C LEU A 50 2.49 -4.34 3.30
N LEU A 51 1.54 -3.56 3.82
CA LEU A 51 0.56 -3.98 4.81
C LEU A 51 -0.62 -4.67 4.15
N SER A 52 -1.12 -5.71 4.81
CA SER A 52 -2.35 -6.40 4.42
C SER A 52 -3.53 -5.88 5.22
N ASP A 53 -4.60 -5.50 4.52
CA ASP A 53 -5.93 -5.24 5.05
C ASP A 53 -6.94 -6.25 4.48
N GLU A 54 -6.55 -7.53 4.44
CA GLU A 54 -7.38 -8.63 3.92
C GLU A 54 -8.74 -8.74 4.63
N SER A 55 -8.79 -8.36 5.91
CA SER A 55 -10.04 -8.31 6.71
C SER A 55 -10.83 -6.99 6.58
N LEU A 56 -10.36 -6.05 5.75
CA LEU A 56 -10.97 -4.73 5.51
C LEU A 56 -11.16 -3.87 6.77
N LYS A 57 -10.49 -4.18 7.88
CA LYS A 57 -10.64 -3.48 9.16
C LYS A 57 -10.13 -2.05 9.07
N PHE A 58 -8.96 -1.85 8.47
CA PHE A 58 -8.37 -0.51 8.34
C PHE A 58 -9.21 0.36 7.40
N SER A 59 -9.55 -0.19 6.23
CA SER A 59 -10.36 0.49 5.24
C SER A 59 -11.74 0.86 5.77
N SER A 60 -12.38 -0.04 6.52
CA SER A 60 -13.69 0.24 7.13
C SER A 60 -13.61 1.29 8.23
N ALA A 61 -12.61 1.21 9.12
CA ALA A 61 -12.45 2.16 10.22
C ALA A 61 -12.26 3.60 9.77
N LEU A 62 -11.57 3.81 8.65
CA LEU A 62 -11.33 5.13 8.06
C LEU A 62 -12.30 5.49 6.92
N ALA A 63 -13.32 4.65 6.68
CA ALA A 63 -14.26 4.80 5.57
C ALA A 63 -13.56 5.07 4.22
N LEU A 64 -12.45 4.36 3.96
CA LEU A 64 -11.68 4.52 2.73
C LEU A 64 -12.54 4.16 1.51
N PRO A 65 -12.38 4.87 0.39
CA PRO A 65 -13.11 4.56 -0.82
C PRO A 65 -12.67 3.19 -1.35
N THR A 66 -13.63 2.28 -1.52
CA THR A 66 -13.40 0.94 -2.09
C THR A 66 -14.17 0.75 -3.40
N PHE A 67 -13.83 -0.33 -4.11
CA PHE A 67 -14.57 -0.81 -5.28
C PHE A 67 -14.50 -2.33 -5.35
N GLN A 68 -15.42 -2.93 -6.09
CA GLN A 68 -15.46 -4.38 -6.29
C GLN A 68 -15.06 -4.74 -7.72
N ILE A 69 -14.27 -5.79 -7.86
CA ILE A 69 -13.91 -6.40 -9.14
C ILE A 69 -13.72 -7.90 -8.93
N ASP A 70 -14.33 -8.73 -9.78
CA ASP A 70 -14.23 -10.20 -9.72
C ASP A 70 -14.49 -10.80 -8.32
N GLY A 71 -15.46 -10.24 -7.58
CA GLY A 71 -15.80 -10.68 -6.22
C GLY A 71 -14.83 -10.22 -5.11
N MET A 72 -13.76 -9.50 -5.46
CA MET A 72 -12.82 -8.91 -4.50
C MET A 72 -13.19 -7.47 -4.18
N VAL A 73 -13.07 -7.08 -2.91
CA VAL A 73 -13.11 -5.67 -2.48
C VAL A 73 -11.68 -5.13 -2.48
N LEU A 74 -11.46 -4.03 -3.19
CA LEU A 74 -10.19 -3.35 -3.31
C LEU A 74 -10.30 -1.89 -2.85
N ILE A 75 -9.22 -1.34 -2.34
CA ILE A 75 -9.11 0.08 -1.97
C ILE A 75 -8.87 0.89 -3.25
N LYS A 76 -9.63 1.97 -3.46
CA LYS A 76 -9.34 2.93 -4.54
C LYS A 76 -7.99 3.60 -4.24
N ARG A 77 -7.20 3.82 -5.29
CA ARG A 77 -5.87 4.42 -5.15
C ARG A 77 -5.91 5.76 -4.43
N LEU A 78 -5.16 5.88 -3.34
CA LEU A 78 -5.01 7.09 -2.54
C LEU A 78 -3.67 7.09 -1.82
N THR A 79 -3.27 8.23 -1.29
CA THR A 79 -2.10 8.39 -0.41
C THR A 79 -2.56 9.09 0.86
N LEU A 80 -2.26 8.51 2.02
CA LEU A 80 -2.54 9.10 3.33
C LEU A 80 -1.25 9.69 3.89
N ILE A 81 -1.33 10.90 4.45
CA ILE A 81 -0.28 11.49 5.27
C ILE A 81 -0.80 11.48 6.71
N ILE A 82 -0.11 10.75 7.59
CA ILE A 82 -0.53 10.54 8.98
C ILE A 82 0.51 11.20 9.89
N LYS A 83 0.05 12.04 10.82
CA LYS A 83 0.88 12.69 11.84
C LYS A 83 0.21 12.50 13.20
N ALA A 84 0.95 12.00 14.18
CA ALA A 84 0.46 11.72 15.53
C ALA A 84 -0.81 10.85 15.54
N GLY A 85 -0.68 9.64 14.97
CA GLY A 85 -1.76 8.65 14.84
C GLY A 85 -2.39 8.27 16.17
#